data_AF-A0A8J7HVN0-F1
#
_entry.id   AF-A0A8J7HVN0-F1
#
_cell.length_a   1.000
_cell.length_b   1.000
_cell.length_c   1.000
_cell.angle_alpha   90.00
_cell.angle_beta   90.00
_cell.angle_gamma   90.00
#
_symmetry.space_group_name_H-M   'P 1'
#
loop_
_entity.id
_entity.type
_entity.pdbx_description
1 polymer ?
#
loop_
_entity_poly.entity_id
_entity_poly.type
_entity_poly.pdbx_seq_one_letter_code
_entity_poly.pdbx_strand_id
1 'polypeptide(L)'
;MQLDETPELNRGRLFLCDYEQGIIGRWVATSATGAKQGVKDWSVRGGVLPPTYELSSPLPFYSVATKPVDLTNVKGVEGNGYPITPFAVTTKDGTERSDLLIHRDANVPGSMGCIVLGDGEFADFEKVFKEQCSHIDSIKLLVGYTY
;
A
#
# COMPACT_ATOMS: atom_id res chain seq x y z
N MET A 1 13.67 -3.95 -30.59
CA MET A 1 12.66 -3.27 -29.77
C MET A 1 13.35 -2.95 -28.47
N GLN A 2 13.73 -1.70 -28.28
CA GLN A 2 14.43 -1.24 -27.07
C GLN A 2 13.39 -1.30 -25.96
N LEU A 3 13.64 -2.06 -24.90
CA LEU A 3 12.79 -2.07 -23.71
C LEU A 3 12.99 -0.68 -23.10
N ASP A 4 12.00 0.20 -23.27
CA ASP A 4 12.02 1.51 -22.63
C ASP A 4 12.24 1.29 -21.12
N GLU A 5 13.33 1.86 -20.61
CA GLU A 5 13.73 1.79 -19.21
C GLU A 5 12.52 2.24 -18.37
N THR A 6 11.90 1.27 -17.68
CA THR A 6 10.78 1.59 -16.80
C THR A 6 11.36 2.48 -15.70
N PRO A 7 10.83 3.69 -15.46
CA PRO A 7 11.38 4.59 -14.45
C PRO A 7 11.46 3.86 -13.11
N GLU A 8 12.62 3.93 -12.46
CA GLU A 8 12.85 3.24 -11.18
C GLU A 8 11.79 3.67 -10.17
N LEU A 9 11.13 2.71 -9.53
CA LEU A 9 10.11 2.99 -8.53
C LEU A 9 10.76 3.44 -7.22
N ASN A 10 10.33 4.59 -6.71
CA ASN A 10 10.68 5.07 -5.38
C ASN A 10 10.30 4.03 -4.31
N ARG A 11 11.27 3.73 -3.44
CA ARG A 11 11.11 2.79 -2.32
C ARG A 11 10.65 3.55 -1.07
N GLY A 12 9.43 3.27 -0.64
CA GLY A 12 8.90 3.70 0.65
C GLY A 12 9.14 2.68 1.75
N ARG A 13 8.74 3.05 2.97
CA ARG A 13 8.67 2.16 4.13
C ARG A 13 7.23 1.99 4.57
N LEU A 14 6.87 0.73 4.78
CA LEU A 14 5.63 0.27 5.35
C LEU A 14 5.86 -0.07 6.82
N PHE A 15 5.00 0.40 7.71
CA PHE A 15 5.03 0.00 9.12
C PHE A 15 3.63 -0.42 9.57
N LEU A 16 3.59 -1.51 10.34
CA LEU A 16 2.39 -1.91 11.06
C LEU A 16 2.56 -1.68 12.55
N CYS A 17 1.55 -1.03 13.11
CA CYS A 17 1.58 -0.58 14.49
C CYS A 17 0.41 -1.18 15.26
N ASP A 18 0.75 -2.02 16.23
CA ASP A 18 -0.18 -2.48 17.26
C ASP A 18 -0.24 -1.45 18.41
N TYR A 19 -1.39 -1.35 19.06
CA TYR A 19 -1.57 -0.39 20.16
C TYR A 19 -0.78 -0.78 21.42
N GLU A 20 -0.63 -2.08 21.69
CA GLU A 20 0.01 -2.58 22.90
C GLU A 20 1.50 -2.86 22.68
N GLN A 21 1.84 -3.39 21.51
CA GLN A 21 3.20 -3.85 21.17
C GLN A 21 4.03 -2.81 20.40
N GLY A 22 3.40 -1.74 19.89
CA GLY A 22 4.08 -0.74 19.07
C GLY A 22 4.31 -1.22 17.63
N ILE A 23 5.49 -0.97 17.07
CA ILE A 23 5.80 -1.40 15.69
C ILE A 23 6.08 -2.90 15.68
N ILE A 24 5.21 -3.66 15.02
CA ILE A 24 5.33 -5.13 14.93
C ILE A 24 5.89 -5.62 13.59
N GLY A 25 6.04 -4.72 12.62
CA GLY A 25 6.65 -5.04 11.35
C GLY A 25 7.01 -3.80 10.52
N ARG A 26 8.04 -3.97 9.69
CA ARG A 26 8.60 -2.92 8.84
C ARG A 26 9.12 -3.52 7.54
N TRP A 27 8.63 -3.00 6.42
CA TRP A 27 8.98 -3.50 5.09
C TRP A 27 9.35 -2.38 4.13
N VAL A 28 10.16 -2.73 3.12
CA VAL A 28 10.41 -1.87 1.96
C VAL A 28 9.31 -2.11 0.94
N ALA A 29 8.67 -1.04 0.49
CA ALA A 29 7.51 -1.11 -0.41
C ALA A 29 7.61 -0.13 -1.57
N THR A 30 6.92 -0.41 -2.66
CA THR A 30 6.72 0.51 -3.78
C THR A 30 5.22 0.80 -3.96
N SER A 31 4.88 1.79 -4.79
CA SER A 31 3.49 2.14 -5.09
C SER A 31 3.42 2.97 -6.37
N ALA A 32 2.26 3.01 -7.03
CA ALA A 32 2.02 3.75 -8.26
C ALA A 32 2.93 3.32 -9.42
N THR A 33 2.90 4.09 -10.51
CA THR A 33 3.90 4.03 -11.59
C THR A 33 5.02 5.01 -11.31
N GLY A 34 6.24 4.82 -11.85
CA GLY A 34 7.37 5.73 -11.58
C GLY A 34 7.10 7.21 -11.91
N ALA A 35 6.23 7.50 -12.88
CA ALA A 35 5.80 8.86 -13.21
C ALA A 35 4.74 9.47 -12.26
N LYS A 36 4.30 8.74 -11.22
CA LYS A 36 3.22 9.14 -10.29
C LYS A 36 3.61 8.94 -8.81
N GLN A 37 4.89 9.14 -8.52
CA GLN A 37 5.47 8.98 -7.19
C GLN A 37 6.04 10.29 -6.64
N GLY A 38 5.83 11.42 -7.30
CA GLY A 38 6.28 12.74 -6.89
C GLY A 38 5.36 13.42 -5.87
N VAL A 39 5.77 14.62 -5.47
CA VAL A 39 4.99 15.50 -4.59
C VAL A 39 3.64 15.82 -5.26
N LYS A 40 2.54 15.67 -4.51
CA LYS A 40 1.14 15.82 -4.96
C LYS A 40 0.60 14.72 -5.88
N ASP A 41 1.38 13.73 -6.26
CA ASP A 41 0.84 12.62 -7.06
C ASP A 41 -0.16 11.76 -6.28
N TRP A 42 -0.23 11.90 -4.95
CA TRP A 42 -1.35 11.35 -4.18
C TRP A 42 -2.72 11.87 -4.63
N SER A 43 -2.80 13.08 -5.17
CA SER A 43 -4.01 13.69 -5.71
C SER A 43 -4.27 13.31 -7.16
N VAL A 44 -3.51 12.39 -7.77
CA VAL A 44 -3.82 11.85 -9.10
C VAL A 44 -4.28 10.40 -9.03
N ARG A 45 -5.15 10.01 -9.96
CA ARG A 45 -5.57 8.61 -10.07
C ARG A 45 -4.38 7.72 -10.38
N GLY A 46 -4.19 6.70 -9.53
CA GLY A 46 -3.10 5.74 -9.65
C GLY A 46 -1.76 6.22 -9.11
N GLY A 47 -1.71 7.38 -8.44
CA GLY A 47 -0.52 7.82 -7.70
C GLY A 47 -0.41 7.17 -6.32
N VAL A 48 0.54 7.59 -5.50
CA VAL A 48 0.78 7.00 -4.18
C VAL A 48 -0.40 7.13 -3.22
N LEU A 49 -0.41 6.35 -2.13
CA LEU A 49 -1.40 6.49 -1.05
C LEU A 49 -1.35 7.93 -0.51
N PRO A 50 -2.49 8.64 -0.39
CA PRO A 50 -2.47 9.99 0.12
C PRO A 50 -2.00 10.10 1.56
N PRO A 51 -1.17 11.11 1.90
CA PRO A 51 -0.91 11.43 3.29
C PRO A 51 -2.22 11.77 4.01
N THR A 52 -2.41 11.30 5.24
CA THR A 52 -3.68 11.47 5.95
C THR A 52 -4.05 12.93 6.20
N TYR A 53 -3.04 13.82 6.31
CA TYR A 53 -3.24 15.25 6.45
C TYR A 53 -3.63 15.96 5.15
N GLU A 54 -3.53 15.30 3.99
CA GLU A 54 -3.97 15.81 2.68
C GLU A 54 -5.36 15.31 2.27
N LEU A 55 -6.04 14.60 3.17
CA LEU A 55 -7.42 14.21 3.00
C LEU A 55 -8.35 15.39 3.32
N SER A 56 -9.44 15.49 2.57
CA SER A 56 -10.52 16.44 2.82
C SER A 56 -11.15 16.25 4.21
N SER A 57 -11.26 14.98 4.63
CA SER A 57 -11.55 14.58 6.01
C SER A 57 -10.30 13.88 6.59
N PRO A 58 -9.48 14.58 7.38
CA PRO A 58 -8.24 14.02 7.91
C PRO A 58 -8.48 12.76 8.73
N LEU A 59 -7.63 11.77 8.53
CA LEU A 59 -7.64 10.52 9.28
C LEU A 59 -6.47 10.50 10.27
N PRO A 60 -6.63 9.91 11.46
CA PRO A 60 -5.50 9.73 12.38
C PRO A 60 -4.48 8.74 11.80
N PHE A 61 -4.94 7.71 11.09
CA PHE A 61 -4.14 6.67 10.44
C PHE A 61 -5.01 5.92 9.42
N TYR A 62 -4.36 5.23 8.49
CA TYR A 62 -4.99 4.16 7.74
C TYR A 62 -4.96 2.86 8.55
N SER A 63 -5.80 1.91 8.20
CA SER A 63 -5.74 0.54 8.73
C SER A 63 -5.65 -0.47 7.60
N VAL A 64 -5.11 -1.65 7.88
CA VAL A 64 -5.06 -2.78 6.95
C VAL A 64 -5.83 -3.93 7.57
N ALA A 65 -6.72 -4.56 6.79
CA ALA A 65 -7.43 -5.75 7.21
C ALA A 65 -6.46 -6.92 7.34
N THR A 66 -6.59 -7.72 8.40
CA THR A 66 -5.67 -8.83 8.69
C THR A 66 -5.97 -10.11 7.92
N LYS A 67 -7.18 -10.19 7.37
CA LYS A 67 -7.62 -11.28 6.51
C LYS A 67 -7.48 -10.83 5.05
N PRO A 68 -6.70 -11.55 4.22
CA PRO A 68 -6.56 -11.21 2.82
C PRO A 68 -7.83 -11.54 2.05
N VAL A 69 -7.96 -10.90 0.89
CA VAL A 69 -8.85 -11.30 -0.20
C VAL A 69 -8.01 -12.09 -1.20
N ASP A 70 -8.53 -13.22 -1.66
CA ASP A 70 -7.90 -13.99 -2.74
C ASP A 70 -8.10 -13.27 -4.07
N LEU A 71 -6.98 -12.83 -4.66
CA LEU A 71 -6.92 -12.10 -5.92
C LEU A 71 -6.10 -12.86 -6.97
N THR A 72 -5.93 -14.19 -6.81
CA THR A 72 -5.16 -15.05 -7.72
C THR A 72 -5.61 -14.93 -9.18
N ASN A 73 -6.89 -14.62 -9.42
CA ASN A 73 -7.46 -14.48 -10.76
C ASN A 73 -7.52 -13.01 -11.24
N VAL A 74 -6.99 -12.06 -10.49
CA VAL A 74 -7.03 -10.63 -10.81
C VAL A 74 -5.72 -10.20 -11.47
N LYS A 75 -5.83 -9.63 -12.67
CA LYS A 75 -4.66 -9.15 -13.42
C LYS A 75 -3.92 -8.06 -12.64
N GLY A 76 -2.63 -8.26 -12.42
CA GLY A 76 -1.73 -7.29 -11.78
C GLY A 76 -1.60 -7.45 -10.26
N VAL A 77 -2.23 -8.46 -9.68
CA VAL A 77 -2.03 -8.90 -8.30
C VAL A 77 -1.63 -10.37 -8.32
N GLU A 78 -0.65 -10.76 -7.49
CA GLU A 78 -0.20 -12.15 -7.42
C GLU A 78 -0.55 -12.78 -6.06
N GLY A 79 -1.71 -13.44 -5.99
CA GLY A 79 -2.18 -14.16 -4.80
C GLY A 79 -3.04 -13.30 -3.89
N ASN A 80 -2.60 -13.10 -2.65
CA ASN A 80 -3.35 -12.40 -1.61
C ASN A 80 -3.24 -10.88 -1.73
N GLY A 81 -4.36 -10.18 -1.53
CA GLY A 81 -4.40 -8.73 -1.33
C GLY A 81 -5.00 -8.36 0.02
N TYR A 82 -4.37 -7.43 0.73
CA TYR A 82 -4.81 -6.98 2.06
C TYR A 82 -5.44 -5.58 1.95
N PRO A 83 -6.77 -5.46 2.14
CA PRO A 83 -7.47 -4.18 1.98
C PRO A 83 -7.03 -3.09 2.95
N ILE A 84 -6.81 -1.89 2.42
CA ILE A 84 -6.58 -0.67 3.20
C ILE A 84 -7.93 0.01 3.48
N THR A 85 -8.12 0.42 4.73
CA THR A 85 -9.31 1.10 5.23
C THR A 85 -8.97 2.56 5.60
N PRO A 86 -9.84 3.53 5.28
CA PRO A 86 -11.14 3.36 4.62
C PRO A 86 -11.01 2.99 3.14
N PHE A 87 -12.03 2.29 2.63
CA PHE A 87 -12.07 1.81 1.24
C PHE A 87 -11.92 2.94 0.21
N ALA A 88 -12.47 4.12 0.51
CA ALA A 88 -12.35 5.32 -0.30
C ALA A 88 -12.00 6.53 0.56
N VAL A 89 -11.17 7.41 0.01
CA VAL A 89 -10.81 8.71 0.57
C VAL A 89 -10.86 9.78 -0.51
N THR A 90 -11.13 11.01 -0.13
CA THR A 90 -11.09 12.17 -1.03
C THR A 90 -9.99 13.11 -0.58
N THR A 91 -9.04 13.44 -1.47
CA THR A 91 -7.99 14.43 -1.18
C THR A 91 -8.58 15.85 -1.09
N LYS A 92 -7.84 16.80 -0.51
CA LYS A 92 -8.26 18.22 -0.47
C LYS A 92 -8.49 18.83 -1.85
N ASP A 93 -7.79 18.30 -2.87
CA ASP A 93 -7.96 18.71 -4.27
C ASP A 93 -9.21 18.10 -4.92
N GLY A 94 -10.03 17.37 -4.17
CA GLY A 94 -11.29 16.77 -4.63
C GLY A 94 -11.12 15.43 -5.37
N THR A 95 -9.92 14.84 -5.37
CA THR A 95 -9.69 13.56 -6.04
C THR A 95 -10.07 12.39 -5.14
N GLU A 96 -10.94 11.51 -5.64
CA GLU A 96 -11.28 10.26 -4.97
C GLU A 96 -10.23 9.18 -5.24
N ARG A 97 -9.83 8.50 -4.17
CA ARG A 97 -8.90 7.37 -4.17
C ARG A 97 -9.56 6.21 -3.44
N SER A 98 -9.74 5.09 -4.13
CA SER A 98 -10.44 3.94 -3.60
C SER A 98 -9.75 2.63 -3.96
N ASP A 99 -10.20 1.54 -3.34
CA ASP A 99 -9.79 0.16 -3.66
C ASP A 99 -8.28 -0.05 -3.57
N LEU A 100 -7.70 0.45 -2.48
CA LEU A 100 -6.26 0.39 -2.23
C LEU A 100 -5.92 -0.85 -1.40
N LEU A 101 -4.91 -1.59 -1.84
CA LEU A 101 -4.51 -2.87 -1.25
C LEU A 101 -3.00 -2.89 -0.96
N ILE A 102 -2.59 -3.79 -0.08
CA ILE A 102 -1.20 -4.28 0.02
C ILE A 102 -1.12 -5.65 -0.64
N HIS A 103 -0.25 -5.84 -1.62
CA HIS A 103 -0.07 -7.14 -2.28
C HIS A 103 1.36 -7.37 -2.75
N ARG A 104 1.64 -8.62 -3.15
CA ARG A 104 2.93 -9.01 -3.73
C ARG A 104 3.14 -8.38 -5.10
N ASP A 105 4.38 -8.03 -5.41
CA ASP A 105 4.77 -7.57 -6.74
C ASP A 105 4.54 -8.64 -7.79
N ALA A 106 3.63 -8.37 -8.72
CA ALA A 106 3.33 -9.27 -9.84
C ALA A 106 4.21 -8.97 -11.08
N ASN A 107 5.28 -8.16 -10.93
CA ASN A 107 6.15 -7.68 -11.99
C ASN A 107 5.38 -6.99 -13.14
N VAL A 108 4.28 -6.31 -12.78
CA VAL A 108 3.47 -5.53 -13.72
C VAL A 108 3.78 -4.03 -13.60
N PRO A 109 3.80 -3.26 -14.70
CA PRO A 109 4.05 -1.83 -14.64
C PRO A 109 2.95 -1.08 -13.86
N GLY A 110 3.28 -0.67 -12.63
CA GLY A 110 2.46 0.19 -11.79
C GLY A 110 1.38 -0.53 -11.00
N SER A 111 1.21 -0.12 -9.74
CA SER A 111 0.24 -0.72 -8.81
C SER A 111 -1.12 -0.02 -8.78
N MET A 112 -1.35 0.97 -9.65
CA MET A 112 -2.52 1.85 -9.60
C MET A 112 -2.78 2.48 -8.21
N GLY A 113 -1.72 2.65 -7.43
CA GLY A 113 -1.74 3.26 -6.11
C GLY A 113 -1.83 2.29 -4.94
N CYS A 114 -1.92 0.98 -5.20
CA CYS A 114 -1.70 -0.05 -4.19
C CYS A 114 -0.27 0.01 -3.64
N ILE A 115 -0.05 -0.57 -2.47
CA ILE A 115 1.28 -0.77 -1.90
C ILE A 115 1.75 -2.16 -2.32
N VAL A 116 2.95 -2.22 -2.87
CA VAL A 116 3.52 -3.44 -3.41
C VAL A 116 4.77 -3.81 -2.61
N LEU A 117 4.84 -5.08 -2.21
CA LEU A 117 5.98 -5.66 -1.53
C LEU A 117 6.66 -6.69 -2.43
N GLY A 118 7.99 -6.69 -2.49
CA GLY A 118 8.74 -7.75 -3.17
C GLY A 118 8.62 -9.08 -2.43
N ASP A 119 8.94 -10.19 -3.10
CA ASP A 119 8.68 -11.56 -2.59
C ASP A 119 9.11 -11.81 -1.14
N GLY A 120 10.34 -11.42 -0.79
CA GLY A 120 10.87 -11.61 0.57
C GLY A 120 10.16 -10.76 1.61
N GLU A 121 9.86 -9.51 1.27
CA GLU A 121 9.13 -8.57 2.14
C GLU A 121 7.68 -9.03 2.31
N PHE A 122 7.03 -9.50 1.25
CA PHE A 122 5.66 -9.99 1.30
C PHE A 122 5.53 -11.29 2.11
N ALA A 123 6.46 -12.23 1.95
CA ALA A 123 6.46 -13.47 2.73
C ALA A 123 6.63 -13.20 4.23
N ASP A 124 7.51 -12.26 4.62
CA ASP A 124 7.66 -11.82 6.01
C ASP A 124 6.41 -11.08 6.51
N PHE A 125 5.83 -10.22 5.68
CA PHE A 125 4.56 -9.54 5.97
C PHE A 125 3.44 -10.54 6.30
N GLU A 126 3.20 -11.54 5.46
CA GLU A 126 2.16 -12.54 5.73
C GLU A 126 2.44 -13.37 6.98
N LYS A 127 3.72 -13.66 7.26
CA LYS A 127 4.14 -14.34 8.48
C LYS A 127 3.77 -13.51 9.72
N VAL A 128 4.08 -12.20 9.72
CA VAL A 128 3.71 -11.30 10.82
C VAL A 128 2.20 -11.26 11.03
N PHE A 129 1.40 -11.23 9.97
CA PHE A 129 -0.07 -11.25 10.10
C PHE A 129 -0.56 -12.52 10.76
N LYS A 130 -0.04 -13.67 10.30
CA LYS A 130 -0.43 -14.98 10.82
C LYS A 130 -0.02 -15.17 12.29
N GLU A 131 1.18 -14.74 12.65
CA GLU A 131 1.74 -14.98 13.98
C GLU A 131 1.27 -13.93 15.01
N GLN A 132 1.19 -12.66 14.62
CA GLN A 132 0.99 -11.55 15.54
C GLN A 132 -0.39 -10.89 15.42
N CYS A 133 -1.09 -11.04 14.29
CA CYS A 133 -2.36 -10.35 14.03
C CYS A 133 -3.57 -11.29 13.96
N SER A 134 -3.42 -12.58 14.25
CA SER A 134 -4.48 -13.60 14.10
C SER A 134 -5.74 -13.37 14.95
N HIS A 135 -5.64 -12.55 15.99
CA HIS A 135 -6.70 -12.25 16.96
C HIS A 135 -7.36 -10.87 16.75
N ILE A 136 -6.89 -10.09 15.78
CA ILE A 136 -7.41 -8.77 15.43
C ILE A 136 -7.84 -8.76 13.97
N ASP A 137 -8.89 -8.01 13.62
CA ASP A 137 -9.40 -7.94 12.24
C ASP A 137 -8.73 -6.83 11.41
N SER A 138 -8.11 -5.85 12.06
CA SER A 138 -7.39 -4.78 11.38
C SER A 138 -6.27 -4.22 12.25
N ILE A 139 -5.24 -3.68 11.61
CA ILE A 139 -4.07 -3.08 12.28
C ILE A 139 -3.72 -1.73 11.65
N LYS A 140 -3.13 -0.81 12.42
CA LYS A 140 -2.74 0.49 11.90
C LYS A 140 -1.62 0.40 10.89
N LEU A 141 -1.76 1.23 9.87
CA LEU A 141 -0.84 1.35 8.76
C LEU A 141 -0.20 2.75 8.76
N LEU A 142 1.13 2.78 8.78
CA LEU A 142 1.90 3.98 8.48
C LEU A 142 2.74 3.73 7.22
N VAL A 143 2.73 4.72 6.32
CA VAL A 143 3.45 4.66 5.05
C VAL A 143 4.28 5.93 4.91
N GLY A 144 5.58 5.76 4.66
CA GLY A 144 6.48 6.86 4.35
C GLY A 144 7.12 6.63 2.99
N TYR A 145 6.86 7.52 2.03
CA TYR A 145 7.55 7.52 0.75
C TYR A 145 8.75 8.47 0.83
N THR A 146 9.88 8.06 0.27
CA THR A 146 11.00 8.97 0.00
C THR A 146 10.80 9.53 -1.40
N TYR A 147 10.69 10.85 -1.48
CA TYR A 147 10.56 11.62 -2.72
C TYR A 147 11.91 12.17 -3.15
#